data_AF-A0A525CMP2-F1
#
_entry.id   AF-A0A525CMP2-F1
#
_cell.length_a   1.000
_cell.length_b   1.000
_cell.length_c   1.000
_cell.angle_alpha   90.00
_cell.angle_beta   90.00
_cell.angle_gamma   90.00
#
_symmetry.space_group_name_H-M   'P 1'
#
loop_
_entity.id
_entity.type
_entity.pdbx_description
1 polymer ?
#
loop_
_entity_poly.entity_id
_entity_poly.type
_entity_poly.pdbx_seq_one_letter_code
_entity_poly.pdbx_strand_id
1 'polypeptide(L)'
;NYTGIAPNDQTYITLNFDQFGSLSTIVDNGNVWNEIEATEFSPFTLPGKADLDIKLDLSSLTQYAANFSVTSLEQDGYEAGEFSGLSINSLGQLSASFANDQTAVLGLIAAANFENPDLLVAGELGFFDPGETAVITTVSEAGDQVISTL
;
A
#
# COMPACT_ATOMS: atom_id res chain seq x y z
N ASN A 1 -15.13 13.71 17.14
CA ASN A 1 -15.64 15.04 16.72
C ASN A 1 -14.55 16.08 16.92
N TYR A 2 -13.59 16.14 15.99
CA TYR A 2 -12.58 17.19 16.00
C TYR A 2 -13.18 18.39 15.25
N THR A 3 -13.73 19.34 16.01
CA THR A 3 -14.35 20.55 15.46
C THR A 3 -13.24 21.55 15.18
N GLY A 4 -12.86 21.68 13.90
CA GLY A 4 -11.91 22.71 13.47
C GLY A 4 -12.29 24.07 14.06
N ILE A 5 -11.38 24.65 14.84
CA ILE A 5 -11.58 25.96 15.46
C ILE A 5 -11.10 27.04 14.47
N ALA A 6 -11.77 28.20 14.51
CA ALA A 6 -11.59 29.31 13.58
C ALA A 6 -10.15 29.88 13.56
N PRO A 7 -9.73 30.59 12.49
CA PRO A 7 -8.34 31.03 12.21
C PRO A 7 -7.67 31.95 13.26
N ASN A 8 -8.37 32.28 14.35
CA ASN A 8 -8.02 33.27 15.35
C ASN A 8 -8.06 32.72 16.80
N ASP A 9 -8.37 31.44 16.99
CA ASP A 9 -8.00 30.70 18.20
C ASP A 9 -6.76 29.86 17.87
N GLN A 10 -5.60 30.26 18.40
CA GLN A 10 -4.35 29.53 18.20
C GLN A 10 -4.45 28.19 18.93
N THR A 11 -4.90 27.13 18.24
CA THR A 11 -4.75 25.76 18.71
C THR A 11 -3.30 25.35 18.45
N TYR A 12 -2.48 25.37 19.50
CA TYR A 12 -1.11 24.90 19.44
C TYR A 12 -1.02 23.48 20.00
N ILE A 13 -0.24 22.66 19.31
CA ILE A 13 0.22 21.37 19.82
C ILE A 13 1.54 21.65 20.55
N THR A 14 1.63 21.20 21.80
CA THR A 14 2.87 21.27 22.57
C THR A 14 3.59 19.94 22.49
N LEU A 15 4.85 19.97 22.05
CA LEU A 15 5.75 18.82 22.02
C LEU A 15 6.67 18.89 23.23
N ASN A 16 6.59 17.92 24.14
CA ASN A 16 7.43 17.85 25.32
C ASN A 16 8.51 16.79 25.12
N PHE A 17 9.77 17.18 25.32
CA PHE A 17 10.93 16.31 25.22
C PHE A 17 11.45 15.93 26.62
N ASP A 18 12.03 14.74 26.72
CA ASP A 18 12.72 14.32 27.93
C ASP A 18 14.12 14.96 28.04
N GLN A 19 14.82 14.66 29.15
CA GLN A 19 16.18 15.17 29.39
C GLN A 19 17.22 14.68 28.38
N PHE A 20 16.89 13.66 27.57
CA PHE A 20 17.76 13.10 26.54
C PHE A 20 17.43 13.64 25.15
N GLY A 21 16.44 14.52 25.03
CA GLY A 21 16.02 15.13 23.77
C GLY A 21 15.08 14.25 22.95
N SER A 22 14.52 13.18 23.52
CA SER A 22 13.52 12.35 22.85
C SER A 22 12.12 12.89 23.11
N LEU A 23 11.22 12.83 22.13
CA LEU A 23 9.83 13.24 22.32
C LEU A 23 9.18 12.33 23.38
N SER A 24 8.54 12.92 24.40
CA SER A 24 7.97 12.22 25.55
C SER A 24 6.45 12.35 25.66
N THR A 25 5.89 13.54 25.42
CA THR A 25 4.42 13.71 25.35
C THR A 25 4.03 14.75 24.33
N ILE A 26 2.83 14.59 23.76
CA ILE A 26 2.17 15.57 22.90
C ILE A 26 0.96 16.09 23.66
N VAL A 27 0.79 17.42 23.73
CA VAL A 27 -0.39 18.04 24.33
C VAL A 27 -1.14 18.84 23.28
N ASP A 28 -2.35 18.41 22.96
CA ASP A 28 -3.24 19.07 22.01
C ASP A 28 -4.46 19.62 22.75
N ASN A 29 -4.57 20.95 22.83
CA ASN A 29 -5.68 21.64 23.47
C ASN A 29 -6.04 21.11 24.89
N GLY A 30 -5.02 20.70 25.65
CA GLY A 30 -5.15 20.14 27.01
C GLY A 30 -5.30 18.62 27.08
N ASN A 31 -5.47 17.92 25.96
CA ASN A 31 -5.39 16.46 25.90
C ASN A 31 -3.93 16.02 25.88
N VAL A 32 -3.53 15.16 26.81
CA VAL A 32 -2.16 14.64 26.90
C VAL A 32 -2.10 13.25 26.26
N TRP A 33 -1.20 13.09 25.29
CA TRP A 33 -0.89 11.82 24.65
C TRP A 33 0.49 11.37 25.12
N ASN A 34 0.51 10.26 25.87
CA ASN A 34 1.73 9.69 26.49
C ASN A 34 2.31 8.52 25.68
N GLU A 35 1.55 7.99 24.72
CA GLU A 35 1.99 6.97 23.78
C GLU A 35 2.23 7.68 22.44
N ILE A 36 3.49 7.91 22.13
CA ILE A 36 3.91 8.62 20.91
C ILE A 36 4.06 7.57 19.81
N GLU A 37 2.92 7.12 19.33
CA GLU A 37 2.77 6.38 18.08
C GLU A 37 2.20 7.34 17.03
N ALA A 38 2.03 6.90 15.78
CA ALA A 38 1.41 7.71 14.73
C ALA A 38 0.05 8.28 15.19
N THR A 39 0.00 9.58 15.43
CA THR A 39 -1.20 10.26 15.96
C THR A 39 -2.20 10.51 14.84
N GLU A 40 -3.45 10.07 15.04
CA GLU A 40 -4.53 10.27 14.07
C GLU A 40 -5.14 11.68 14.23
N PHE A 41 -4.97 12.52 13.20
CA PHE A 41 -5.65 13.78 13.04
C PHE A 41 -6.91 13.55 12.18
N SER A 42 -8.01 13.15 12.83
CA SER A 42 -9.27 12.81 12.16
C SER A 42 -10.48 13.62 12.63
N PRO A 43 -11.42 13.97 11.72
CA PRO A 43 -11.30 14.02 10.26
C PRO A 43 -10.86 15.41 9.75
N PHE A 44 -10.00 15.43 8.73
CA PHE A 44 -9.78 16.63 7.92
C PHE A 44 -10.87 16.73 6.85
N THR A 45 -11.87 17.57 7.08
CA THR A 45 -13.01 17.73 6.17
C THR A 45 -12.64 18.63 4.99
N LEU A 46 -12.75 18.06 3.78
CA LEU A 46 -12.58 18.77 2.53
C LEU A 46 -13.95 19.01 1.85
N PRO A 47 -14.31 20.26 1.50
CA PRO A 47 -15.59 20.54 0.86
C PRO A 47 -15.82 19.69 -0.40
N GLY A 48 -16.90 18.90 -0.41
CA GLY A 48 -17.28 18.07 -1.56
C GLY A 48 -16.43 16.81 -1.77
N LYS A 49 -15.62 16.41 -0.79
CA LYS A 49 -14.85 15.15 -0.77
C LYS A 49 -15.18 14.36 0.50
N ALA A 50 -14.81 13.08 0.50
CA ALA A 50 -14.81 12.30 1.72
C ALA A 50 -13.79 12.90 2.71
N ASP A 51 -14.08 12.75 4.00
CA ASP A 51 -13.15 13.13 5.06
C ASP A 51 -11.84 12.35 4.90
N LEU A 52 -10.71 13.04 5.12
CA LEU A 52 -9.40 12.41 5.11
C LEU A 52 -8.96 12.14 6.55
N ASP A 53 -8.60 10.88 6.81
CA ASP A 53 -7.93 10.48 8.04
C ASP A 53 -6.42 10.63 7.84
N ILE A 54 -5.82 11.63 8.48
CA ILE A 54 -4.38 11.90 8.37
C ILE A 54 -3.70 11.33 9.62
N LYS A 55 -2.72 10.45 9.43
CA LYS A 55 -1.84 10.03 10.52
C LYS A 55 -0.55 10.83 10.45
N LEU A 56 -0.22 11.52 11.52
CA LEU A 56 1.06 12.23 11.65
C LEU A 56 1.88 11.51 12.71
N ASP A 57 2.97 10.90 12.26
CA ASP A 57 3.96 10.28 13.13
C ASP A 57 5.07 11.27 13.47
N LEU A 58 5.17 11.60 14.76
CA LEU A 58 6.18 12.50 15.32
C LEU A 58 7.16 11.77 16.25
N SER A 59 7.07 10.44 16.34
CA SER A 59 7.88 9.62 17.27
C SER A 59 9.38 9.78 17.08
N SER A 60 9.81 10.11 15.86
CA SER A 60 11.22 10.30 15.49
C SER A 60 11.76 11.72 15.76
N LEU A 61 10.93 12.65 16.24
CA LEU A 61 11.38 14.00 16.54
C LEU A 61 12.33 14.02 17.74
N THR A 62 13.40 14.81 17.62
CA THR A 62 14.39 15.02 18.67
C THR A 62 14.65 16.50 18.90
N GLN A 63 15.06 16.85 20.12
CA GLN A 63 15.44 18.20 20.50
C GLN A 63 16.86 18.22 21.07
N TYR A 64 17.74 18.99 20.42
CA TYR A 64 19.09 19.27 20.89
C TYR A 64 19.38 20.76 20.82
N ALA A 65 20.46 21.21 21.48
CA ALA A 65 20.95 22.59 21.38
C ALA A 65 21.65 22.83 20.03
N ALA A 66 20.87 22.78 18.95
CA ALA A 66 21.30 22.96 17.57
C ALA A 66 20.28 23.82 16.81
N ASN A 67 20.66 24.27 15.61
CA ASN A 67 19.71 24.92 14.71
C ASN A 67 18.63 23.92 14.28
N PHE A 68 17.41 24.43 14.09
CA PHE A 68 16.32 23.63 13.53
C PHE A 68 16.70 23.06 12.15
N SER A 69 16.36 21.80 11.94
CA SER A 69 16.55 21.11 10.66
C SER A 69 15.46 20.06 10.47
N VAL A 70 15.01 19.88 9.23
CA VAL A 70 14.12 18.78 8.83
C VAL A 70 14.98 17.73 8.14
N THR A 71 15.12 16.58 8.77
CA THR A 71 15.97 15.48 8.25
C THR A 71 15.20 14.50 7.39
N SER A 72 13.90 14.32 7.63
CA SER A 72 13.01 13.49 6.82
C SER A 72 11.59 14.04 6.85
N LEU A 73 10.92 13.96 5.70
CA LEU A 73 9.50 14.25 5.53
C LEU A 73 8.98 13.31 4.46
N GLU A 74 8.10 12.39 4.83
CA GLU A 74 7.49 11.42 3.93
C GLU A 74 5.96 11.48 4.05
N GLN A 75 5.27 11.21 2.94
CA GLN A 75 3.83 11.04 2.89
C GLN A 75 3.51 9.81 2.04
N ASP A 76 2.46 9.08 2.41
CA ASP A 76 1.98 7.90 1.69
C ASP A 76 0.81 8.20 0.74
N GLY A 77 0.26 9.42 0.80
CA GLY A 77 -0.81 9.87 -0.08
C GLY A 77 -0.38 10.08 -1.54
N TYR A 78 -1.24 9.70 -2.47
CA TYR A 78 -1.07 9.88 -3.91
C TYR A 78 -2.34 10.42 -4.56
N GLU A 79 -2.18 11.19 -5.64
CA GLU A 79 -3.30 11.69 -6.42
C GLU A 79 -4.01 10.57 -7.20
N ALA A 80 -5.25 10.79 -7.61
CA ALA A 80 -5.95 9.83 -8.47
C ALA A 80 -5.21 9.69 -9.82
N GLY A 81 -4.75 8.48 -10.12
CA GLY A 81 -4.11 8.17 -11.39
C GLY A 81 -5.10 7.60 -12.40
N GLU A 82 -4.97 8.02 -13.66
CA GLU A 82 -5.65 7.34 -14.76
C GLU A 82 -4.93 6.03 -15.10
N PHE A 83 -5.68 5.04 -15.60
CA PHE A 83 -5.11 3.78 -16.08
C PHE A 83 -4.12 4.05 -17.22
N SER A 84 -2.91 3.50 -17.09
CA SER A 84 -1.84 3.68 -18.07
C SER A 84 -1.59 2.41 -18.89
N GLY A 85 -1.63 1.23 -18.25
CA GLY A 85 -1.35 -0.02 -18.96
C GLY A 85 -1.49 -1.28 -18.12
N LEU A 86 -1.35 -2.42 -18.80
CA LEU A 86 -1.29 -3.76 -18.21
C LEU A 86 0.05 -4.41 -18.54
N SER A 87 0.59 -5.15 -17.58
CA SER A 87 1.79 -5.96 -17.77
C SER A 87 1.63 -7.32 -17.10
N ILE A 88 2.26 -8.33 -17.68
CA ILE A 88 2.40 -9.66 -17.09
C ILE A 88 3.89 -9.89 -16.86
N ASN A 89 4.28 -10.25 -15.64
CA ASN A 89 5.67 -10.58 -15.35
C ASN A 89 5.98 -12.06 -15.64
N SER A 90 7.25 -12.48 -15.51
CA SER A 90 7.68 -13.87 -15.73
C SER A 90 7.07 -14.88 -14.76
N LEU A 91 6.49 -14.40 -13.66
CA LEU A 91 5.77 -15.19 -12.65
C LEU A 91 4.25 -15.15 -12.90
N GLY A 92 3.81 -14.80 -14.11
CA GLY A 92 2.39 -14.77 -14.47
C GLY A 92 1.55 -13.77 -13.68
N GLN A 93 2.15 -12.87 -12.92
CA GLN A 93 1.41 -11.83 -12.20
C GLN A 93 0.95 -10.76 -13.19
N LEU A 94 -0.37 -10.59 -13.27
CA LEU A 94 -1.00 -9.51 -14.03
C LEU A 94 -1.10 -8.28 -13.14
N SER A 95 -0.52 -7.18 -13.60
CA SER A 95 -0.54 -5.89 -12.90
C SER A 95 -1.05 -4.79 -13.81
N ALA A 96 -1.79 -3.84 -13.24
CA ALA A 96 -2.16 -2.58 -13.87
C ALA A 96 -1.31 -1.44 -13.32
N SER A 97 -0.83 -0.58 -14.22
CA SER A 97 -0.08 0.62 -13.89
C SER A 97 -0.94 1.86 -14.14
N PHE A 98 -0.77 2.86 -13.28
CA PHE A 98 -1.51 4.11 -13.31
C PHE A 98 -0.56 5.30 -13.49
N ALA A 99 -1.07 6.42 -13.98
CA ALA A 99 -0.28 7.63 -14.25
C ALA A 99 0.30 8.33 -12.99
N ASN A 100 -0.10 7.88 -11.80
CA ASN A 100 0.39 8.35 -10.50
C ASN A 100 1.50 7.44 -9.93
N ASP A 101 2.19 6.71 -10.81
CA ASP A 101 3.26 5.75 -10.50
C ASP A 101 2.83 4.58 -9.58
N GLN A 102 1.53 4.42 -9.35
CA GLN A 102 1.00 3.28 -8.60
C GLN A 102 0.83 2.07 -9.52
N THR A 103 1.06 0.88 -8.96
CA THR A 103 0.80 -0.40 -9.64
C THR A 103 -0.05 -1.28 -8.75
N ALA A 104 -1.11 -1.87 -9.31
CA ALA A 104 -1.99 -2.79 -8.62
C ALA A 104 -1.89 -4.18 -9.23
N VAL A 105 -1.68 -5.20 -8.39
CA VAL A 105 -1.77 -6.59 -8.81
C VAL A 105 -3.25 -6.96 -8.99
N LEU A 106 -3.62 -7.37 -10.20
CA LEU A 106 -4.99 -7.75 -10.54
C LEU A 106 -5.23 -9.25 -10.40
N GLY A 107 -4.19 -10.07 -10.56
CA GLY A 107 -4.30 -11.51 -10.43
C GLY A 107 -3.07 -12.25 -10.92
N LEU A 108 -3.18 -13.58 -10.96
CA LEU A 108 -2.14 -14.48 -11.41
C LEU A 108 -2.68 -15.39 -12.51
N ILE A 109 -1.84 -15.68 -13.49
CA ILE A 109 -2.13 -16.66 -14.54
C ILE A 109 -1.99 -18.05 -13.93
N ALA A 110 -3.10 -18.80 -13.95
CA ALA A 110 -3.09 -20.21 -13.61
C ALA A 110 -2.49 -21.03 -14.76
N ALA A 111 -1.58 -21.93 -14.42
CA ALA A 111 -1.04 -22.94 -15.31
C ALA A 111 -1.44 -24.33 -14.81
N ALA A 112 -1.80 -25.20 -15.75
CA ALA A 112 -2.11 -26.59 -15.47
C ALA A 112 -1.04 -27.49 -16.10
N ASN A 113 -0.55 -28.45 -15.34
CA ASN A 113 0.33 -29.51 -15.85
C ASN A 113 -0.45 -30.82 -15.94
N PHE A 114 -0.23 -31.57 -17.02
CA PHE A 114 -0.88 -32.84 -17.29
C PHE A 114 0.15 -33.97 -17.22
N GLU A 115 -0.25 -35.11 -16.65
CA GLU A 115 0.65 -36.26 -16.47
C GLU A 115 1.15 -36.81 -17.82
N ASN A 116 0.29 -36.79 -18.83
CA ASN A 116 0.61 -37.18 -20.19
C ASN A 116 0.00 -36.20 -21.22
N PRO A 117 0.78 -35.25 -21.75
CA PRO A 117 0.32 -34.27 -22.74
C PRO A 117 -0.20 -34.89 -24.05
N ASP A 118 0.24 -36.10 -24.42
CA ASP A 118 -0.21 -36.76 -25.66
C ASP A 118 -1.69 -37.20 -25.61
N LEU A 119 -2.28 -37.23 -24.41
CA LEU A 119 -3.71 -37.52 -24.23
C LEU A 119 -4.60 -36.29 -24.48
N LEU A 120 -4.01 -35.11 -24.62
CA LEU A 120 -4.75 -33.90 -24.94
C LEU A 120 -5.22 -33.94 -26.39
N VAL A 121 -6.49 -33.62 -26.62
CA VAL A 121 -7.08 -33.55 -27.95
C VAL A 121 -6.90 -32.13 -28.48
N ALA A 122 -6.15 -31.99 -29.57
CA ALA A 122 -5.95 -30.70 -30.22
C ALA A 122 -7.26 -30.17 -30.83
N GLY A 123 -7.67 -28.98 -30.40
CA GLY A 123 -8.72 -28.18 -31.00
C GLY A 123 -8.18 -27.18 -32.02
N GLU A 124 -8.96 -26.15 -32.31
CA GLU A 124 -8.56 -25.06 -33.19
C GLU A 124 -7.75 -23.99 -32.45
N LEU A 125 -6.93 -23.22 -33.19
CA LEU A 125 -6.16 -22.07 -32.68
C LEU A 125 -5.24 -22.38 -31.47
N GLY A 126 -4.76 -23.62 -31.35
CA GLY A 126 -3.86 -24.03 -30.26
C GLY A 126 -4.56 -24.32 -28.94
N PHE A 127 -5.89 -24.41 -28.92
CA PHE A 127 -6.64 -24.91 -27.78
C PHE A 127 -6.49 -26.44 -27.68
N PHE A 128 -6.41 -26.97 -26.45
CA PHE A 128 -6.37 -28.40 -26.18
C PHE A 128 -7.48 -28.78 -25.20
N ASP A 129 -8.20 -29.84 -25.51
CA ASP A 129 -9.22 -30.43 -24.64
C ASP A 129 -8.60 -31.61 -23.86
N PRO A 130 -8.70 -31.65 -22.52
CA PRO A 130 -8.23 -32.79 -21.74
C PRO A 130 -8.95 -34.11 -22.04
N GLY A 131 -10.13 -34.09 -22.67
CA GLY A 131 -10.91 -35.30 -22.91
C GLY A 131 -11.26 -36.04 -21.60
N GLU A 132 -11.66 -37.31 -21.70
CA GLU A 132 -12.05 -38.11 -20.52
C GLU A 132 -10.87 -38.80 -19.82
N THR A 133 -9.66 -38.75 -20.40
CA THR A 133 -8.48 -39.52 -19.95
C THR A 133 -7.28 -38.68 -19.52
N ALA A 134 -7.20 -37.39 -19.85
CA ALA A 134 -6.14 -36.54 -19.31
C ALA A 134 -6.44 -36.17 -17.85
N VAL A 135 -5.45 -36.38 -16.98
CA VAL A 135 -5.51 -36.02 -15.57
C VAL A 135 -4.63 -34.80 -15.32
N ILE A 136 -5.21 -33.76 -14.71
CA ILE A 136 -4.45 -32.59 -14.24
C ILE A 136 -3.64 -33.03 -13.01
N THR A 137 -2.32 -32.96 -13.11
CA THR A 137 -1.42 -33.31 -12.01
C THR A 137 -1.29 -32.16 -11.02
N THR A 138 -1.18 -30.93 -11.53
CA THR A 138 -1.08 -29.71 -10.70
C THR A 138 -1.72 -28.53 -11.39
N VAL A 139 -2.42 -27.70 -10.63
CA VAL A 139 -2.74 -26.32 -11.00
C VAL A 139 -1.87 -25.43 -10.11
N SER A 140 -1.03 -24.60 -10.72
CA SER A 140 -0.16 -23.66 -10.00
C SER A 140 -0.19 -22.29 -10.65
N GLU A 141 0.44 -21.32 -10.01
CA GLU A 141 0.72 -20.02 -10.61
C GLU A 141 1.85 -20.18 -11.64
N ALA A 142 1.76 -19.46 -12.76
CA ALA A 142 2.83 -19.50 -13.76
C ALA A 142 4.15 -18.98 -13.17
N GLY A 143 5.28 -19.62 -13.49
CA GLY A 143 6.58 -19.26 -12.92
C GLY A 143 6.85 -19.80 -11.51
N ASP A 144 5.92 -20.55 -10.92
CA ASP A 144 6.25 -21.50 -9.86
C ASP A 144 7.26 -22.54 -10.40
N GLN A 145 8.22 -22.98 -9.57
CA GLN A 145 9.32 -23.87 -9.98
C GLN A 145 8.83 -25.21 -10.54
N VAL A 146 7.59 -25.60 -10.20
CA VAL A 146 6.93 -26.81 -10.71
C VAL A 146 6.51 -26.64 -12.18
N ILE A 147 6.28 -25.41 -12.64
CA ILE A 147 5.92 -25.04 -14.02
C ILE A 147 6.81 -23.85 -14.44
N SER A 148 8.12 -24.07 -14.46
CA SER A 148 9.11 -23.08 -14.95
C SER A 148 9.43 -23.34 -16.43
N THR A 149 9.50 -22.27 -17.22
CA THR A 149 9.63 -22.27 -18.68
C THR A 149 10.93 -22.96 -19.11
N LEU A 150 10.81 -24.01 -19.92
CA LEU A 150 11.90 -24.50 -20.78
C LEU A 150 12.14 -23.53 -21.95
#